data_AF-A0A2M8S6E7-F1
#
_entry.id   AF-A0A2M8S6E7-F1
#
_cell.length_a   1.000
_cell.length_b   1.000
_cell.length_c   1.000
_cell.angle_alpha   90.00
_cell.angle_beta   90.00
_cell.angle_gamma   90.00
#
_symmetry.space_group_name_H-M   'P 1'
#
loop_
_entity.id
_entity.type
_entity.pdbx_description
1 polymer ?
#
loop_
_entity_poly.entity_id
_entity_poly.type
_entity_poly.pdbx_seq_one_letter_code
_entity_poly.pdbx_strand_id
1 'polypeptide(L)' 'CVMDEVDAMLDEANVARFRGLLLELSRDTQFIIITHNRNTVQAADVIYGVTMGRDSTSQVISLKLDEVSDELLRG' A
#
# COMPACT_ATOMS: atom_id res chain seq x y z
N CYS A 1 11.97 3.47 6.88
CA CYS A 1 11.07 3.13 8.01
C CYS A 1 10.02 2.12 7.56
N VAL A 2 9.53 1.26 8.46
CA VAL A 2 8.44 0.30 8.19
C VAL A 2 7.22 0.70 9.01
N MET A 3 6.05 0.75 8.39
CA MET A 3 4.76 1.09 9.02
C MET A 3 3.73 0.02 8.70
N ASP A 4 3.05 -0.48 9.72
CA ASP A 4 2.08 -1.57 9.60
C ASP A 4 0.71 -1.09 10.09
N GLU A 5 -0.28 -1.08 9.19
CA GLU A 5 -1.69 -0.71 9.41
C GLU A 5 -1.92 0.62 10.16
N VAL A 6 -0.98 1.55 10.05
CA VAL A 6 -1.04 2.85 10.76
C VAL A 6 -2.22 3.74 10.32
N ASP A 7 -2.80 3.45 9.16
CA ASP A 7 -3.94 4.17 8.58
C ASP A 7 -5.29 3.46 8.81
N ALA A 8 -5.32 2.31 9.49
CA ALA A 8 -6.54 1.54 9.72
C ALA A 8 -7.58 2.28 10.58
N MET A 9 -7.13 3.16 11.48
CA MET A 9 -8.00 3.94 12.37
C MET A 9 -8.29 5.36 11.86
N LEU A 10 -7.77 5.73 10.69
CA LEU A 10 -7.93 7.07 10.13
C LEU A 10 -9.19 7.16 9.26
N ASP A 11 -9.90 8.28 9.39
CA ASP A 11 -10.95 8.64 8.43
C ASP A 11 -10.35 9.04 7.06
N GLU A 12 -11.19 9.10 6.04
CA GLU A 12 -10.77 9.39 4.67
C GLU A 12 -10.00 10.71 4.51
N ALA A 13 -10.39 11.74 5.27
CA ALA A 13 -9.72 13.04 5.26
C ALA A 13 -8.31 12.95 5.88
N ASN A 14 -8.16 12.19 6.96
CA ASN A 14 -6.89 11.98 7.63
C ASN A 14 -5.97 11.04 6.82
N VAL A 15 -6.51 10.04 6.13
CA VAL A 15 -5.76 9.20 5.18
C VAL A 15 -5.14 10.06 4.07
N ALA A 16 -5.89 11.02 3.50
CA ALA A 16 -5.37 11.92 2.49
C ALA A 16 -4.22 12.80 3.00
N ARG A 17 -4.34 13.35 4.23
CA ARG A 17 -3.27 14.14 4.86
C ARG A 17 -2.04 13.31 5.16
N PHE A 18 -2.24 12.12 5.73
CA PHE A 18 -1.19 11.16 6.04
C PHE A 18 -0.36 10.82 4.80
N ARG A 19 -1.05 10.50 3.70
CA ARG A 19 -0.43 10.19 2.42
C ARG A 19 0.37 11.35 1.84
N GLY A 20 -0.17 12.58 1.94
CA GLY A 20 0.53 13.79 1.51
C GLY A 20 1.84 14.01 2.27
N LEU A 21 1.81 13.85 3.60
CA LEU A 21 3.00 13.93 4.44
C LEU A 21 4.01 12.84 4.09
N LEU A 22 3.53 11.61 3.86
CA LEU A 22 4.40 10.48 3.56
C LEU A 22 5.12 10.65 2.22
N LEU A 23 4.43 11.23 1.21
CA LEU A 23 5.03 11.57 -0.09
C LEU A 23 6.09 12.68 0.02
N GLU A 24 5.91 13.64 0.93
CA GLU A 24 6.91 14.68 1.17
C GLU A 24 8.17 14.07 1.82
N LEU A 25 7.97 13.25 2.86
CA LEU A 25 9.05 12.58 3.58
C LEU A 25 9.75 11.51 2.73
N SER A 26 9.06 10.91 1.76
CA SER A 26 9.63 9.84 0.93
C SER A 26 10.79 10.31 0.06
N ARG A 27 10.90 11.63 -0.18
CA ARG A 27 12.00 12.24 -0.94
C ARG A 27 13.35 12.03 -0.31
N ASP A 28 13.39 12.05 1.02
CA ASP A 28 14.64 11.94 1.80
C ASP A 28 14.76 10.60 2.52
N THR A 29 13.66 9.84 2.64
CA THR A 29 13.61 8.58 3.40
C THR A 29 12.77 7.52 2.71
N GLN A 30 13.28 6.31 2.57
CA GLN A 30 12.49 5.19 2.06
C GLN A 30 11.48 4.68 3.11
N PHE A 31 10.21 4.60 2.72
CA PHE A 31 9.13 4.02 3.53
C PHE A 31 8.64 2.70 2.94
N ILE A 32 8.36 1.74 3.82
CA ILE A 32 7.66 0.50 3.51
C ILE A 32 6.36 0.51 4.31
N ILE A 33 5.22 0.47 3.63
CA ILE A 33 3.90 0.51 4.25
C ILE A 33 3.19 -0.80 3.98
N ILE A 34 2.66 -1.39 5.04
CA ILE A 34 1.78 -2.54 5.00
C ILE A 34 0.39 -2.01 5.33
N THR A 35 -0.54 -2.08 4.37
CA THR A 35 -1.90 -1.61 4.54
C THR A 35 -2.84 -2.31 3.56
N HIS A 36 -4.10 -2.45 3.94
CA HIS A 36 -5.19 -2.88 3.07
C HIS A 36 -6.05 -1.70 2.58
N ASN A 37 -5.69 -0.45 2.92
CA ASN A 37 -6.43 0.74 2.53
C ASN A 37 -6.19 1.11 1.05
N ARG A 38 -7.23 0.95 0.22
CA ARG A 38 -7.14 1.23 -1.23
C ARG A 38 -6.68 2.65 -1.55
N ASN A 39 -7.09 3.65 -0.77
CA ASN A 39 -6.71 5.05 -1.01
C ASN A 39 -5.21 5.30 -0.75
N THR A 40 -4.62 4.54 0.16
CA THR A 40 -3.17 4.59 0.44
C THR A 40 -2.40 3.82 -0.62
N VAL A 41 -2.86 2.62 -0.99
CA VAL A 41 -2.28 1.78 -2.05
C VAL A 41 -2.26 2.52 -3.40
N GLN A 42 -3.33 3.21 -3.77
CA GLN A 42 -3.43 3.96 -5.03
C GLN A 42 -2.45 5.13 -5.18
N ALA A 43 -1.80 5.58 -4.10
CA ALA A 43 -0.81 6.66 -4.19
C ALA A 43 0.63 6.17 -4.04
N ALA A 44 0.85 4.87 -3.91
CA ALA A 44 2.19 4.30 -3.83
C ALA A 44 2.84 4.23 -5.22
N ASP A 45 4.15 4.45 -5.30
CA ASP A 45 4.89 4.33 -6.56
C ASP A 45 5.02 2.86 -7.01
N VAL A 46 5.10 1.93 -6.06
CA VAL A 46 5.24 0.49 -6.29
C VAL A 46 4.39 -0.26 -5.27
N ILE A 47 3.66 -1.28 -5.73
CA ILE A 47 2.85 -2.14 -4.88
C ILE A 47 3.43 -3.56 -4.88
N TYR A 48 3.56 -4.15 -3.70
CA TYR A 48 3.83 -5.57 -3.53
C TYR A 48 2.59 -6.26 -2.99
N GLY A 49 1.90 -7.01 -3.85
CA GLY A 49 0.78 -7.85 -3.44
C GLY A 49 1.31 -9.12 -2.78
N VAL A 50 0.91 -9.37 -1.53
CA VAL A 50 1.21 -10.62 -0.84
C VAL A 50 -0.04 -11.47 -0.83
N THR A 51 0.05 -12.68 -1.37
CA THR A 51 -1.06 -13.64 -1.40
C THR A 51 -0.65 -14.96 -0.75
N MET A 52 -1.61 -15.66 -0.15
CA MET A 52 -1.38 -16.95 0.49
C MET A 52 -1.68 -18.08 -0.50
N GLY A 53 -0.65 -18.88 -0.82
CA GLY A 53 -0.78 -20.09 -1.61
C GLY A 53 -1.54 -21.19 -0.89
N ARG A 54 -1.96 -22.21 -1.66
CA ARG A 54 -2.70 -23.39 -1.15
C ARG A 54 -1.90 -24.21 -0.13
N ASP A 55 -0.59 -24.06 -0.12
CA ASP A 55 0.37 -24.72 0.77
C ASP A 55 0.77 -23.84 1.97
N SER A 56 0.00 -22.79 2.27
CA SER A 56 0.30 -21.81 3.33
C SER A 56 1.62 -21.07 3.15
N THR A 57 2.22 -21.11 1.95
CA THR A 57 3.38 -20.28 1.61
C THR A 57 2.92 -18.94 1.07
N SER A 58 3.55 -17.87 1.54
CA SER A 58 3.29 -16.52 1.02
C SER A 58 3.98 -16.34 -0.33
N GLN A 59 3.25 -15.83 -1.32
CA GLN A 59 3.79 -15.45 -2.62
C GLN A 59 3.70 -13.94 -2.77
N VAL A 60 4.78 -13.33 -3.29
CA VAL A 60 4.89 -11.89 -3.50
C VAL A 60 4.80 -11.60 -4.99
N ILE A 61 3.91 -10.68 -5.36
CA ILE A 61 3.72 -10.20 -6.72
C ILE A 61 4.04 -8.71 -6.73
N SER A 62 5.00 -8.30 -7.54
CA SER A 62 5.29 -6.88 -7.76
C SER A 62 4.33 -6.33 -8.81
N LEU A 63 3.66 -5.23 -8.50
CA LEU A 63 2.74 -4.54 -9.37
C LEU A 63 3.23 -3.10 -9.52
N LYS A 64 3.34 -2.63 -10.77
CA LYS A 64 3.44 -1.21 -11.04
C LYS A 64 2.02 -0.63 -11.09
N LEU A 65 1.82 0.57 -10.55
CA LEU A 65 0.47 1.15 -10.41
C LEU A 65 -0.24 1.30 -11.78
N ASP A 66 0.54 1.49 -12.84
CA ASP A 66 0.17 1.50 -14.27
C ASP A 66 -0.34 0.16 -14.81
N GLU A 67 -0.14 -0.95 -14.08
CA GLU A 67 -0.56 -2.31 -14.45
C GLU A 67 -1.69 -2.85 -13.54
N VAL A 68 -2.13 -2.10 -12.54
CA VAL A 68 -3.18 -2.55 -11.60
C VAL A 68 -4.56 -2.32 -12.22
N SER A 69 -5.15 -3.37 -12.80
CA SER A 69 -6.56 -3.39 -13.19
C SER A 69 -7.47 -3.52 -11.96
N ASP A 70 -8.67 -2.94 -12.03
CA ASP A 70 -9.70 -2.99 -10.97
C ASP A 70 -10.07 -4.41 -10.51
N GLU A 71 -9.76 -5.45 -11.28
CA GLU A 71 -9.96 -6.86 -10.92
C GLU A 71 -9.04 -7.32 -9.79
N LEU A 72 -7.80 -6.82 -9.70
CA LEU A 72 -6.85 -7.19 -8.64
C LEU A 72 -7.15 -6.49 -7.29
N LEU A 73 -7.85 -5.37 -7.31
CA LEU A 73 -8.25 -4.63 -6.10
C LEU A 73 -9.53 -5.19 -5.46
N ARG A 74 -10.23 -6.11 -6.12
CA ARG A 74 -11.52 -6.70 -5.69
C ARG A 74 -11.39 -8.02 -4.93
N GLY A 75 -10.18 -8.53 -4.75
CA GLY A 75 -9.90 -9.72 -3.93
C GLY A 75 -10.12 -9.50 -2.45
#